data_AF-A0A2T2PZQ4-F1
#
_entry.id   AF-A0A2T2PZQ4-F1
#
_cell.length_a   1.000
_cell.length_b   1.000
_cell.length_c   1.000
_cell.angle_alpha   90.00
_cell.angle_beta   90.00
_cell.angle_gamma   90.00
#
_symmetry.space_group_name_H-M   'P 1'
#
loop_
_entity.id
_entity.type
_entity.pdbx_description
1 polymer ?
#
loop_
_entity_poly.entity_id
_entity_poly.type
_entity_poly.pdbx_seq_one_letter_code
_entity_poly.pdbx_strand_id
1 'polypeptide(L)' 'MSDVRNLLISGSEKVIGHYRVLLAGARSESERALYHARIEREQRLLDDLRGGVPERSAA' A
#
# COMPACT_ATOMS: atom_id res chain seq x y z
N MET A 1 -7.98 -21.06 0.92
CA MET A 1 -7.47 -19.93 1.74
C MET A 1 -6.26 -19.23 1.09
N SER A 2 -5.30 -19.98 0.52
CA SER A 2 -4.15 -19.43 -0.25
C SER A 2 -4.57 -18.50 -1.40
N ASP A 3 -5.58 -18.89 -2.19
CA ASP A 3 -5.84 -18.22 -3.47
C ASP A 3 -6.48 -16.85 -3.30
N VAL A 4 -7.35 -16.70 -2.30
CA VAL A 4 -7.92 -15.39 -1.92
C VAL A 4 -6.83 -14.47 -1.37
N ARG A 5 -5.93 -15.00 -0.54
CA ARG A 5 -4.78 -14.24 -0.01
C ARG A 5 -3.85 -13.76 -1.13
N ASN A 6 -3.52 -14.63 -2.08
CA ASN A 6 -2.70 -14.29 -3.24
C ASN A 6 -3.39 -13.27 -4.16
N LEU A 7 -4.70 -13.37 -4.33
CA LEU A 7 -5.49 -12.39 -5.08
C LEU A 7 -5.45 -11.01 -4.43
N LEU A 8 -5.61 -10.93 -3.11
CA LEU A 8 -5.54 -9.67 -2.36
C LEU A 8 -4.15 -9.06 -2.42
N ILE A 9 -3.09 -9.87 -2.27
CA ILE A 9 -1.70 -9.42 -2.42
C ILE A 9 -1.48 -8.82 -3.81
N SER A 10 -1.84 -9.55 -4.87
CA SER A 10 -1.69 -9.04 -6.24
C SER A 10 -2.52 -7.80 -6.51
N GLY A 11 -3.72 -7.71 -5.92
CA GLY A 11 -4.58 -6.53 -5.98
C GLY A 11 -3.92 -5.29 -5.37
N SER A 12 -3.42 -5.41 -4.13
CA SER A 12 -2.75 -4.32 -3.43
C SER A 12 -1.46 -3.88 -4.13
N GLU A 13 -0.67 -4.81 -4.67
CA GLU A 13 0.53 -4.47 -5.47
C GLU A 13 0.19 -3.63 -6.72
N LYS A 14 -0.89 -3.98 -7.42
CA LYS A 14 -1.37 -3.20 -8.58
C LYS A 14 -1.81 -1.79 -8.18
N VAL A 15 -2.54 -1.67 -7.07
CA VAL A 15 -2.97 -0.38 -6.54
C VAL A 15 -1.76 0.48 -6.17
N ILE A 16 -0.79 -0.07 -5.46
CA ILE A 16 0.46 0.64 -5.12
C ILE A 16 1.19 1.11 -6.38
N GLY A 17 1.32 0.25 -7.39
CA GLY A 17 1.93 0.61 -8.67
C GLY A 17 1.22 1.78 -9.34
N HIS A 18 -0.12 1.75 -9.39
CA HIS A 18 -0.92 2.83 -9.94
C HIS A 18 -0.70 4.16 -9.20
N TYR A 19 -0.77 4.15 -7.87
CA TYR A 19 -0.59 5.38 -7.09
C TYR A 19 0.85 5.91 -7.12
N ARG A 20 1.87 5.07 -7.32
CA ARG A 20 3.25 5.54 -7.55
C ARG A 20 3.36 6.33 -8.87
N VAL A 21 2.65 5.90 -9.92
CA VAL A 21 2.60 6.65 -11.19
C VAL A 21 1.89 7.99 -11.00
N LEU A 22 0.74 8.01 -10.30
CA LEU A 22 0.03 9.25 -10.00
C LEU A 22 0.88 10.21 -9.14
N LEU A 23 1.60 9.68 -8.15
CA LEU A 23 2.49 10.44 -7.29
C LEU A 23 3.63 11.11 -8.08
N ALA A 24 4.22 10.40 -9.05
CA ALA A 24 5.25 10.98 -9.91
C ALA A 24 4.72 12.18 -10.74
N GLY A 25 3.43 12.16 -11.09
CA GLY A 25 2.74 13.22 -11.84
C GLY A 25 2.03 14.27 -10.98
N ALA A 26 2.09 14.18 -9.65
CA ALA A 26 1.32 15.04 -8.75
C ALA A 26 1.76 16.51 -8.85
N ARG A 27 0.78 17.40 -9.01
CA ARG A 27 0.99 18.85 -9.27
C ARG A 27 0.83 19.69 -8.01
N SER A 28 0.31 19.11 -6.95
CA SER A 28 0.10 19.76 -5.67
C SER A 28 0.52 18.89 -4.50
N GLU A 29 0.80 19.53 -3.38
CA GLU A 29 1.16 18.82 -2.15
C GLU A 29 -0.01 18.02 -1.57
N SER A 30 -1.25 18.50 -1.77
CA SER A 30 -2.46 17.76 -1.38
C SER A 30 -2.64 16.48 -2.18
N GLU A 31 -2.38 16.50 -3.49
CA GLU A 31 -2.36 15.28 -4.32
C GLU A 31 -1.25 14.33 -3.87
N ARG A 32 -0.04 14.84 -3.60
CA ARG A 32 1.07 14.03 -3.08
C ARG A 32 0.69 13.34 -1.78
N ALA A 33 0.16 14.08 -0.80
CA ALA A 33 -0.27 13.56 0.48
C ALA A 33 -1.37 12.50 0.33
N LEU A 34 -2.36 12.72 -0.54
CA LEU A 34 -3.42 11.77 -0.83
C LEU A 34 -2.87 10.44 -1.39
N TYR A 35 -1.97 10.52 -2.37
CA TYR A 35 -1.39 9.34 -3.00
C TYR A 35 -0.46 8.60 -2.03
N HIS A 36 0.34 9.32 -1.24
CA HIS A 36 1.16 8.73 -0.18
C HIS A 36 0.31 7.97 0.84
N ALA A 37 -0.74 8.60 1.40
CA ALA A 37 -1.62 7.95 2.37
C ALA A 37 -2.27 6.68 1.82
N ARG A 38 -2.62 6.68 0.53
CA ARG A 38 -3.18 5.49 -0.13
C ARG A 38 -2.15 4.38 -0.31
N ILE A 39 -0.92 4.70 -0.75
CA ILE A 39 0.18 3.74 -0.87
C ILE A 39 0.51 3.12 0.49
N GLU A 40 0.61 3.91 1.55
CA GLU A 40 0.89 3.44 2.90
C GLU A 40 -0.17 2.47 3.42
N ARG A 41 -1.45 2.76 3.14
CA ARG A 41 -2.55 1.88 3.56
C ARG A 41 -2.47 0.50 2.88
N GLU A 42 -2.18 0.47 1.59
CA GLU A 42 -2.02 -0.79 0.85
C GLU A 42 -0.74 -1.53 1.27
N GLN A 43 0.34 -0.81 1.61
CA GLN A 43 1.56 -1.41 2.12
C GLN A 43 1.31 -2.11 3.46
N ARG A 44 0.60 -1.47 4.39
CA ARG A 44 0.19 -2.09 5.67
C ARG A 44 -0.64 -3.35 5.44
N LEU A 45 -1.59 -3.31 4.50
CA LEU A 45 -2.39 -4.48 4.14
C LEU A 45 -1.53 -5.60 3.55
N LEU A 46 -0.53 -5.29 2.73
CA LEU A 46 0.42 -6.29 2.22
C LEU A 46 1.25 -6.91 3.33
N ASP A 47 1.69 -6.11 4.30
CA ASP A 47 2.48 -6.59 5.43
C ASP A 47 1.63 -7.56 6.27
N ASP A 48 0.40 -7.20 6.63
CA ASP A 48 -0.56 -8.07 7.32
C ASP A 48 -0.82 -9.36 6.51
N LEU A 49 -1.11 -9.22 5.21
CA LEU A 49 -1.36 -10.34 4.32
C LEU A 49 -0.13 -11.20 4.08
N ARG A 50 1.10 -10.73 4.27
CA ARG A 50 2.31 -11.55 4.13
C ARG A 50 2.72 -12.23 5.44
N GLY A 51 2.02 -11.93 6.53
CA GLY A 51 2.35 -12.41 7.86
C GLY A 51 3.42 -11.56 8.53
N GLY A 52 3.62 -10.33 8.05
CA GLY A 52 4.38 -9.31 8.75
C GLY A 52 3.63 -8.94 10.01
N VAL A 53 4.06 -9.50 11.14
CA VAL A 53 3.77 -8.94 12.45
C VAL A 53 4.23 -7.48 12.38
N PRO A 54 3.37 -6.48 12.63
CA PRO A 54 3.89 -5.17 12.93
C PRO A 54 4.63 -5.35 14.25
N GLU A 55 5.97 -5.32 14.20
CA GLU A 55 6.75 -5.03 15.39
C GLU A 55 6.16 -3.74 15.96
N ARG A 56 5.44 -3.89 17.07
CA ARG A 56 5.24 -2.82 18.03
C ARG A 56 6.64 -2.37 18.45
N SER A 57 7.16 -1.40 17.71
CA SER A 57 8.28 -0.53 18.07
C SER A 57 7.83 0.84 17.55
N ALA A 58 7.65 1.88 18.35
CA ALA A 58 8.30 2.27 19.59
C ALA A 58 7.26 2.92 20.55
N ALA A 59 7.35 2.65 21.85
CA ALA A 59 7.94 3.50 22.92
C ALA A 59 6.94 4.53 23.48
#